data_AF-A0A7L1H5S4-F1
#
_entry.id   AF-A0A7L1H5S4-F1
#
_cell.length_a   1.000
_cell.length_b   1.000
_cell.length_c   1.000
_cell.angle_alpha   90.00
_cell.angle_beta   90.00
_cell.angle_gamma   90.00
#
_symmetry.space_group_name_H-M   'P 1'
#
loop_
_entity.id
_entity.type
_entity.pdbx_description
1 polymer ?
#
loop_
_entity_poly.entity_id
_entity_poly.type
_entity_poly.pdbx_seq_one_letter_code
_entity_poly.pdbx_strand_id
1 'polypeptide(L)'
;IIYSWVFNEFPSFVAEDSRRFISQETGNLYISKVQTSDVGSYICLVKNTVTNARVLSPPTPLTLRNDGVMGEYEPKIEVHFPYTVTAARGTTVKMECFALGK
;
A
#
# COMPACT_ATOMS: atom_id res chain seq x y z
N ILE A 1 -0.58 -12.19 10.26
CA ILE A 1 0.49 -11.46 9.53
C ILE A 1 0.04 -10.01 9.39
N ILE A 2 0.95 -9.05 9.45
CA ILE A 2 0.68 -7.62 9.21
C ILE A 2 1.72 -7.12 8.21
N TYR A 3 1.27 -6.32 7.24
CA TYR A 3 2.12 -5.70 6.23
C TYR A 3 2.32 -4.22 6.56
N SER A 4 3.54 -3.73 6.40
CA SER A 4 3.85 -2.31 6.43
C SER A 4 4.93 -1.99 5.40
N TRP A 5 5.08 -0.71 5.09
CA TRP A 5 6.09 -0.25 4.14
C TRP A 5 7.00 0.78 4.78
N VAL A 6 8.27 0.72 4.41
CA VAL A 6 9.35 1.61 4.84
C VAL A 6 9.82 2.40 3.63
N PHE A 7 10.03 3.70 3.82
CA PHE A 7 10.55 4.63 2.82
C PHE A 7 12.02 4.94 3.13
N ASN A 8 12.88 4.64 2.16
CA ASN A 8 14.34 4.70 2.18
C ASN A 8 15.01 3.78 3.20
N GLU A 9 14.75 3.98 4.49
CA GLU A 9 15.44 3.26 5.58
C GLU A 9 14.54 3.04 6.79
N PHE A 10 14.72 1.93 7.49
CA PHE A 10 13.99 1.64 8.72
C PHE A 10 14.52 2.53 9.86
N PRO A 11 13.66 3.14 10.70
CA PRO A 11 12.22 2.92 10.88
C PRO A 11 11.31 3.97 10.20
N SER A 12 11.70 4.54 9.06
CA SER A 12 10.89 5.53 8.34
C SER A 12 9.70 4.88 7.62
N PHE A 13 8.62 4.63 8.35
CA PHE A 13 7.41 4.02 7.79
C PHE A 13 6.68 4.97 6.83
N VAL A 14 6.10 4.41 5.77
CA VAL A 14 5.20 5.14 4.88
C VAL A 14 3.97 5.56 5.67
N ALA A 15 3.67 6.86 5.68
CA ALA A 15 2.44 7.38 6.27
C ALA A 15 1.25 7.07 5.34
N GLU A 16 0.29 6.29 5.84
CA GLU A 16 -0.96 6.02 5.15
C GLU A 16 -1.90 7.25 5.25
N ASP A 17 -2.51 7.62 4.14
CA ASP A 17 -3.43 8.74 4.00
C ASP A 17 -4.39 8.47 2.83
N SER A 18 -5.20 9.46 2.41
CA SER A 18 -6.11 9.28 1.27
C SER A 18 -5.40 9.03 -0.08
N ARG A 19 -4.08 9.29 -0.15
CA ARG A 19 -3.25 9.13 -1.35
C ARG A 19 -2.40 7.86 -1.28
N ARG A 20 -2.09 7.36 -0.10
CA ARG A 20 -1.22 6.20 0.14
C ARG A 20 -1.90 5.17 1.02
N PHE A 21 -2.06 3.95 0.49
CA PHE A 21 -2.77 2.87 1.16
C PHE A 21 -1.98 1.57 1.11
N ILE A 22 -1.92 0.84 2.23
CA ILE A 22 -1.28 -0.48 2.31
C ILE A 22 -2.37 -1.53 2.52
N SER A 23 -2.53 -2.40 1.52
CA SER A 23 -3.48 -3.52 1.64
C SER A 23 -2.97 -4.54 2.65
N GLN A 24 -3.81 -4.89 3.63
CA GLN A 24 -3.50 -5.98 4.56
C GLN A 24 -3.85 -7.36 3.99
N GLU A 25 -4.58 -7.41 2.88
CA GLU A 25 -4.89 -8.63 2.13
C GLU A 25 -3.74 -9.03 1.19
N THR A 26 -3.21 -8.07 0.41
CA THR A 26 -2.17 -8.33 -0.60
C THR A 26 -0.75 -7.97 -0.15
N GLY A 27 -0.62 -7.07 0.83
CA GLY A 27 0.66 -6.50 1.23
C GLY A 27 1.20 -5.39 0.33
N ASN A 28 0.50 -5.05 -0.76
CA ASN A 28 0.93 -4.03 -1.71
C ASN A 28 0.70 -2.61 -1.17
N LEU A 29 1.60 -1.69 -1.55
CA LEU A 29 1.46 -0.25 -1.37
C LEU A 29 0.86 0.38 -2.63
N TYR A 30 -0.21 1.15 -2.47
CA TYR A 30 -0.88 1.89 -3.53
C TYR A 30 -0.69 3.40 -3.31
N ILE A 31 -0.23 4.12 -4.33
CA ILE A 31 -0.06 5.57 -4.32
C ILE A 31 -0.92 6.17 -5.43
N SER A 32 -2.03 6.81 -5.06
CA SER A 32 -3.07 7.27 -6.00
C SER A 32 -2.57 8.33 -6.99
N LYS A 33 -1.76 9.27 -6.52
CA LYS A 33 -1.08 10.27 -7.35
C LYS A 33 0.34 10.52 -6.84
N VAL A 34 1.33 10.16 -7.64
CA VAL A 34 2.75 10.32 -7.30
C VAL A 34 3.17 11.80 -7.35
N GLN A 35 4.00 12.20 -6.40
CA GLN A 35 4.61 13.52 -6.26
C GLN A 35 6.13 13.38 -6.21
N THR A 36 6.86 14.50 -6.36
CA THR A 36 8.33 14.52 -6.29
C THR A 36 8.87 14.00 -4.95
N SER A 37 8.13 14.21 -3.86
CA SER A 37 8.47 13.72 -2.52
C SER A 37 8.36 12.21 -2.35
N ASP A 38 7.70 11.51 -3.28
CA ASP A 38 7.59 10.05 -3.23
C ASP A 38 8.81 9.36 -3.91
N VAL A 39 9.69 10.10 -4.55
CA VAL A 39 10.91 9.53 -5.16
C VAL A 39 11.82 9.00 -4.06
N GLY A 40 12.14 7.72 -4.12
CA GLY A 40 12.95 7.03 -3.12
C GLY A 40 12.82 5.53 -3.23
N SER A 41 13.31 4.81 -2.22
CA SER A 41 13.29 3.35 -2.18
C SER A 41 12.21 2.84 -1.23
N TYR A 42 11.34 1.95 -1.69
CA TYR A 42 10.27 1.36 -0.90
C TYR A 42 10.63 -0.07 -0.50
N ILE A 43 10.50 -0.38 0.79
CA ILE A 43 10.81 -1.70 1.36
C ILE A 43 9.55 -2.23 2.04
N CYS A 44 9.12 -3.44 1.65
CA CYS A 44 8.01 -4.12 2.31
C CYS A 44 8.53 -4.78 3.61
N LEU A 45 7.80 -4.59 4.70
CA LEU A 45 8.01 -5.26 5.98
C LEU A 45 6.82 -6.16 6.27
N VAL A 46 7.12 -7.42 6.57
CA VAL A 46 6.12 -8.41 6.98
C VAL A 46 6.36 -8.79 8.43
N LYS A 47 5.35 -8.59 9.29
CA LYS A 47 5.38 -8.99 10.71
C LYS A 47 4.47 -10.18 10.96
N ASN A 48 5.01 -11.24 11.54
CA ASN A 48 4.19 -12.30 12.11
C ASN A 48 3.69 -11.88 13.49
N THR A 49 2.37 -11.80 13.67
CA THR A 49 1.72 -11.36 14.92
C THR A 49 1.79 -12.40 16.02
N VAL A 50 1.97 -13.68 15.70
CA VAL A 50 2.07 -14.78 16.66
C VAL A 50 3.49 -14.91 17.19
N THR A 51 4.49 -14.90 16.30
CA THR A 51 5.91 -15.10 16.68
C THR A 51 6.68 -13.80 16.91
N ASN A 52 6.09 -12.64 16.57
CA ASN A 52 6.76 -11.34 16.51
C ASN A 52 7.96 -11.24 15.54
N ALA A 53 8.25 -12.28 14.76
CA ALA A 53 9.29 -12.26 13.73
C ALA A 53 8.96 -11.24 12.63
N ARG A 54 10.00 -10.62 12.07
CA ARG A 54 9.90 -9.62 10.99
C ARG A 54 10.88 -9.95 9.88
N VAL A 55 10.45 -9.74 8.64
CA VAL A 55 11.31 -9.85 7.46
C VAL A 55 11.12 -8.62 6.59
N LEU A 56 12.19 -8.19 5.93
CA LEU A 56 12.22 -7.04 5.02
C LEU A 56 12.50 -7.53 3.60
N SER A 57 11.84 -6.93 2.61
CA SER A 57 12.20 -7.12 1.21
C SER A 57 13.49 -6.39 0.85
N PRO A 58 14.09 -6.69 -0.32
CA PRO A 58 15.01 -5.76 -0.96
C PRO A 58 14.33 -4.40 -1.24
N PRO A 59 15.09 -3.29 -1.34
CA PRO A 59 14.54 -1.98 -1.70
C PRO A 59 14.09 -1.93 -3.16
N THR A 60 12.92 -1.34 -3.41
CA THR A 60 12.37 -1.10 -4.76
C THR A 60 12.40 0.40 -5.06
N PRO A 61 13.26 0.88 -6.00
CA PRO A 61 13.37 2.30 -6.30
C PRO A 61 12.17 2.79 -7.11
N LEU A 62 11.52 3.87 -6.64
CA LEU A 62 10.53 4.63 -7.37
C LEU A 62 11.17 5.90 -7.95
N THR A 63 11.06 6.07 -9.26
CA THR A 63 11.59 7.23 -9.99
C THR A 63 10.47 7.91 -10.78
N LEU A 64 10.63 9.21 -11.04
CA LEU A 64 9.75 9.93 -11.95
C LEU A 64 10.26 9.79 -13.39
N ARG A 65 9.32 9.62 -14.32
CA ARG A 65 9.63 9.73 -15.74
C ARG A 65 9.74 11.21 -16.12
N ASN A 66 10.59 11.51 -17.10
CA ASN A 66 10.83 12.87 -17.59
C ASN A 66 10.08 13.19 -18.89
N ASP A 67 9.20 12.30 -19.36
CA ASP A 67 8.46 12.41 -20.62
C ASP A 67 7.12 13.18 -20.50
N GLY A 68 6.84 13.75 -19.33
CA GLY A 68 5.67 14.60 -19.09
C GLY A 68 5.04 14.35 -17.72
N VAL A 69 4.08 15.20 -17.35
CA VAL A 69 3.26 15.00 -16.15
C VAL A 69 1.97 14.30 -16.56
N MET A 70 1.60 13.25 -15.83
CA MET A 70 0.31 12.59 -16.04
C MET A 70 -0.82 13.57 -15.73
N GLY A 71 -1.74 13.73 -16.69
CA GLY A 71 -2.93 14.57 -16.54
C GLY A 71 -3.89 14.06 -15.47
N GLU A 72 -4.97 14.81 -15.24
CA GLU A 72 -6.06 14.33 -14.38
C GLU A 72 -6.85 13.22 -15.11
N TYR A 73 -7.31 12.24 -14.35
CA TYR A 73 -8.04 11.09 -14.86
C TYR A 73 -8.95 10.54 -13.77
N GLU A 74 -10.10 10.00 -14.20
CA GLU A 74 -11.12 9.47 -13.30
C GLU A 74 -10.55 8.38 -12.36
N PRO A 75 -10.95 8.37 -11.08
CA PRO A 75 -10.51 7.35 -10.14
C PRO A 75 -10.85 5.93 -10.61
N LYS A 76 -9.82 5.11 -10.78
CA LYS A 76 -9.92 3.69 -11.09
C LYS A 76 -9.67 2.84 -9.84
N ILE A 77 -10.64 2.02 -9.47
CA ILE A 77 -10.50 1.09 -8.34
C ILE A 77 -9.47 0.01 -8.71
N GLU A 78 -8.40 -0.09 -7.92
CA GLU A 78 -7.35 -1.11 -8.05
C GLU A 78 -7.37 -2.11 -6.88
N VAL A 79 -7.90 -1.70 -5.73
CA VAL A 79 -8.15 -2.60 -4.60
C VAL A 79 -9.65 -2.68 -4.40
N HIS A 80 -10.18 -3.89 -4.33
CA HIS A 80 -11.57 -4.13 -3.98
C HIS A 80 -11.67 -5.38 -3.09
N PHE A 81 -12.73 -5.45 -2.31
CA PHE A 81 -13.07 -6.65 -1.56
C PHE A 81 -13.65 -7.72 -2.51
N PRO A 82 -13.67 -9.01 -2.10
CA PRO A 82 -14.28 -10.07 -2.90
C PRO A 82 -15.77 -9.81 -3.18
N TYR A 83 -16.27 -10.26 -4.34
CA TYR A 83 -17.69 -10.12 -4.69
C TYR A 83 -18.65 -10.77 -3.69
N THR A 84 -18.18 -11.78 -2.96
CA THR A 84 -18.97 -12.45 -1.93
C THR A 84 -18.08 -12.73 -0.73
N VAL A 85 -18.54 -12.31 0.45
CA VAL A 85 -17.86 -12.53 1.73
C VAL A 85 -18.80 -13.27 2.66
N THR A 86 -18.37 -14.42 3.17
CA THR A 86 -19.10 -15.18 4.19
C THR A 86 -18.40 -15.02 5.53
N ALA A 87 -19.13 -14.65 6.57
CA ALA A 87 -18.58 -14.43 7.91
C ALA A 87 -19.46 -15.07 8.99
N ALA A 88 -18.84 -15.49 10.09
CA ALA A 88 -19.56 -16.04 11.22
C ALA A 88 -20.19 -14.93 12.08
N ARG A 89 -21.28 -15.24 12.79
CA ARG A 89 -21.90 -14.29 13.71
C ARG A 89 -20.89 -13.89 14.80
N GLY A 90 -20.72 -12.58 15.00
CA GLY A 90 -19.85 -12.02 16.03
C GLY A 90 -18.38 -11.80 15.60
N THR A 91 -18.01 -12.10 14.35
CA THR A 91 -16.66 -11.80 13.83
C THR A 91 -16.59 -10.42 13.19
N THR A 92 -15.41 -9.79 13.24
CA THR A 92 -15.12 -8.55 12.50
C THR A 92 -14.62 -8.87 11.09
N VAL A 93 -15.18 -8.20 10.09
CA VAL A 93 -14.73 -8.26 8.69
C VAL A 93 -14.15 -6.91 8.31
N LYS A 94 -12.95 -6.91 7.74
CA LYS A 94 -12.34 -5.73 7.11
C LYS A 94 -12.52 -5.85 5.60
N MET A 95 -13.04 -4.82 4.95
CA MET A 95 -13.18 -4.74 3.50
C MET A 95 -12.31 -3.59 3.00
N GLU A 96 -11.47 -3.86 2.01
CA GLU A 96 -10.52 -2.89 1.47
C GLU A 96 -11.01 -2.40 0.09
N CYS A 97 -10.98 -1.08 -0.13
CA CYS A 97 -11.27 -0.46 -1.42
C CYS A 97 -10.40 0.77 -1.61
N PHE A 98 -9.64 0.83 -2.69
CA PHE A 98 -8.74 1.96 -2.99
C PHE A 98 -8.63 2.21 -4.49
N ALA A 99 -8.58 3.48 -4.88
CA ALA A 99 -8.56 3.91 -6.26
C ALA A 99 -7.35 4.79 -6.59
N LEU A 100 -6.84 4.66 -7.82
CA LEU A 100 -5.82 5.53 -8.40
C LEU A 100 -6.50 6.57 -9.28
N GLY A 101 -6.11 7.84 -9.16
CA GLY A 101 -6.70 8.93 -9.94
C GLY A 101 -6.94 10.18 -9.11
N LYS A 102 -7.38 11.24 -9.79
CA LYS A 102 -7.70 12.52 -9.16
C LYS A 102 -8.89 13.15 -9.85
#